data_AF-A0A2A4K2S6-F1
#
_entry.id   AF-A0A2A4K2S6-F1
#
_cell.length_a   1.000
_cell.length_b   1.000
_cell.length_c   1.000
_cell.angle_alpha   90.00
_cell.angle_beta   90.00
_cell.angle_gamma   90.00
#
_symmetry.space_group_name_H-M   'P 1'
#
loop_
_entity.id
_entity.type
_entity.pdbx_description
1 polymer ?
#
loop_
_entity_poly.entity_id
_entity_poly.type
_entity_poly.pdbx_seq_one_letter_code
_entity_poly.pdbx_strand_id
1 'polypeptide(L)'
;MATDQVKNRMHVFKNTGKDVDEMRRRRNEVTVELRKNKREETLQKRRNVPISYSTDEDEIERTLASTDLKELVMNAANGDNPEIQLAAVQQCRKLLSSDKNPPIDDLIATGILPILVQCLSRADNPTLQFETAWALTNIASGTSAQTNKVVHAGAVPVFLQLLMSPHENVCEQAVWALGNIIGDGPVLRDFVIELGVVKPLLSFIKPDIPISFLRNVTWVIVNLCRSKDPPPPVKTIQEILPALNVLITHNDNNILVDTVWAISYLTDGGNEQIQMVIESGIVPKLIPLLSHKEVKVQTAALRAVGNIVTGTDEQTQVVLNCDALSHFPALLSHQKEKICKEAVWFLSNITAGNKQQVQAVIDAGLLPKIVENLTKGEFQTQKEAAWAVSNLSISGTKEQVAALINCGVIPPFCKLLSCKDTQVINVVLDGLSNMLKMAGDNADQVANMIEECGGIDKIEALQSHEKVEIYKMAYDIIEQYFAGEEEDATLVPTAAESGFHFDAAAAGPHEGFRF
;
A
#
# COMPACT_ATOMS: atom_id res chain seq x y z
N MET A 1 -11.35 30.64 45.20
CA MET A 1 -10.41 30.98 44.12
C MET A 1 -9.44 29.83 43.96
N ALA A 2 -9.64 28.99 42.94
CA ALA A 2 -8.66 28.10 42.32
C ALA A 2 -9.41 27.14 41.37
N THR A 3 -9.98 27.71 40.31
CA THR A 3 -10.35 27.00 39.08
C THR A 3 -9.43 27.54 38.00
N ASP A 4 -9.13 26.70 37.00
CA ASP A 4 -8.29 26.96 35.81
C ASP A 4 -6.80 26.63 35.91
N GLN A 5 -6.47 25.36 35.64
CA GLN A 5 -5.21 25.03 34.96
C GLN A 5 -5.15 23.64 34.27
N VAL A 6 -6.26 22.91 34.11
CA VAL A 6 -6.24 21.56 33.51
C VAL A 6 -6.77 21.52 32.06
N LYS A 7 -7.18 22.66 31.48
CA LYS A 7 -7.84 22.70 30.16
C LYS A 7 -6.95 22.94 28.92
N ASN A 8 -5.62 22.85 29.00
CA ASN A 8 -4.78 23.25 27.86
C ASN A 8 -3.63 22.27 27.49
N ARG A 9 -3.90 20.97 27.48
CA ARG A 9 -2.94 19.94 27.01
C ARG A 9 -3.58 18.82 26.17
N MET A 10 -4.66 19.12 25.43
CA MET A 10 -5.32 18.17 24.50
C MET A 10 -5.12 18.56 23.02
N HIS A 11 -3.93 19.03 22.68
CA HIS A 11 -3.47 19.10 21.30
C HIS A 11 -2.30 18.12 21.16
N VAL A 12 -2.18 17.50 19.99
CA VAL A 12 -1.13 16.54 19.60
C VAL A 12 -1.48 15.10 19.95
N PHE A 13 -2.29 14.44 19.11
CA PHE A 13 -2.05 13.10 18.55
C PHE A 13 -3.21 12.81 17.58
N LYS A 14 -2.90 12.57 16.30
CA LYS A 14 -3.85 12.28 15.19
C LYS A 14 -4.79 11.07 15.47
N ASN A 15 -4.58 10.36 16.61
CA ASN A 15 -5.16 9.05 16.91
C ASN A 15 -5.90 8.93 18.27
N THR A 16 -6.10 10.01 19.03
CA THR A 16 -6.80 9.87 20.33
C THR A 16 -8.29 9.56 20.14
N GLY A 17 -8.67 8.28 20.33
CA GLY A 17 -10.06 7.81 20.42
C GLY A 17 -10.53 6.82 19.35
N LYS A 18 -9.75 6.55 18.29
CA LYS A 18 -10.12 5.65 17.16
C LYS A 18 -9.29 4.36 17.05
N ASP A 19 -8.46 4.08 18.06
CA ASP A 19 -7.41 3.06 18.04
C ASP A 19 -7.91 1.62 17.76
N VAL A 20 -9.12 1.26 18.21
CA VAL A 20 -9.61 -0.13 18.08
C VAL A 20 -10.10 -0.47 16.67
N ASP A 21 -10.78 0.46 15.99
CA ASP A 21 -11.33 0.23 14.64
C ASP A 21 -10.30 0.45 13.54
N GLU A 22 -9.38 1.40 13.73
CA GLU A 22 -8.22 1.58 12.87
C GLU A 22 -7.24 0.38 12.99
N MET A 23 -7.00 -0.14 14.20
CA MET A 23 -6.23 -1.37 14.39
C MET A 23 -6.91 -2.59 13.73
N ARG A 24 -8.25 -2.70 13.78
CA ARG A 24 -8.99 -3.76 13.07
C ARG A 24 -8.89 -3.63 11.56
N ARG A 25 -8.92 -2.41 11.01
CA ARG A 25 -8.70 -2.14 9.57
C ARG A 25 -7.30 -2.53 9.15
N ARG A 26 -6.27 -2.05 9.86
CA ARG A 26 -4.87 -2.44 9.63
C ARG A 26 -4.73 -3.96 9.66
N ARG A 27 -5.35 -4.66 10.61
CA ARG A 27 -5.26 -6.13 10.73
C ARG A 27 -5.89 -6.92 9.56
N ASN A 28 -7.05 -6.47 9.07
CA ASN A 28 -7.75 -7.13 7.94
C ASN A 28 -7.08 -6.82 6.59
N GLU A 29 -6.63 -5.57 6.39
CA GLU A 29 -5.85 -5.18 5.22
C GLU A 29 -4.50 -5.92 5.21
N VAL A 30 -3.81 -6.01 6.35
CA VAL A 30 -2.57 -6.78 6.53
C VAL A 30 -2.78 -8.25 6.14
N THR A 31 -3.91 -8.88 6.49
CA THR A 31 -4.12 -10.31 6.16
C THR A 31 -4.31 -10.55 4.65
N VAL A 32 -5.01 -9.66 3.95
CA VAL A 32 -5.20 -9.73 2.49
C VAL A 32 -3.92 -9.35 1.75
N GLU A 33 -3.19 -8.36 2.27
CA GLU A 33 -1.90 -7.92 1.76
C GLU A 33 -0.83 -9.01 1.93
N LEU A 34 -0.77 -9.72 3.06
CA LEU A 34 0.14 -10.85 3.28
C LEU A 34 -0.05 -11.96 2.24
N ARG A 35 -1.30 -12.25 1.83
CA ARG A 35 -1.58 -13.26 0.79
C ARG A 35 -1.18 -12.79 -0.61
N LYS A 36 -1.35 -11.49 -0.91
CA LYS A 36 -0.90 -10.89 -2.18
C LYS A 36 0.61 -10.76 -2.24
N ASN A 37 1.24 -10.34 -1.14
CA ASN A 37 2.69 -10.25 -0.99
C ASN A 37 3.34 -11.62 -1.18
N LYS A 38 2.81 -12.69 -0.56
CA LYS A 38 3.35 -14.05 -0.76
C LYS A 38 3.30 -14.51 -2.23
N ARG A 39 2.26 -14.11 -2.97
CA ARG A 39 2.15 -14.37 -4.41
C ARG A 39 3.13 -13.52 -5.23
N GLU A 40 3.27 -12.24 -4.90
CA GLU A 40 4.20 -11.32 -5.56
C GLU A 40 5.67 -11.68 -5.27
N GLU A 41 6.00 -12.10 -4.04
CA GLU A 41 7.30 -12.63 -3.62
C GLU A 41 7.70 -13.83 -4.49
N THR A 42 6.78 -14.78 -4.68
CA THR A 42 7.01 -15.96 -5.54
C THR A 42 7.26 -15.55 -7.00
N LEU A 43 6.52 -14.56 -7.52
CA LEU A 43 6.71 -14.04 -8.87
C LEU A 43 8.02 -13.26 -9.02
N GLN A 44 8.46 -12.55 -7.99
CA GLN A 44 9.68 -11.73 -8.02
C GLN A 44 10.96 -12.55 -7.84
N LYS A 45 10.94 -13.62 -7.05
CA LYS A 45 12.05 -14.61 -7.02
C LYS A 45 12.36 -15.16 -8.42
N ARG A 46 11.35 -15.19 -9.31
CA ARG A 46 11.47 -15.65 -10.70
C ARG A 46 11.72 -14.53 -11.72
N ARG A 47 11.66 -13.25 -11.31
CA ARG A 47 11.74 -12.10 -12.24
C ARG A 47 13.09 -11.98 -12.94
N ASN A 48 14.16 -12.37 -12.26
CA ASN A 48 15.53 -12.23 -12.76
C ASN A 48 16.10 -13.55 -13.30
N VAL A 49 15.31 -14.62 -13.39
CA VAL A 49 15.74 -15.87 -14.04
C VAL A 49 15.94 -15.60 -15.53
N PRO A 50 17.16 -15.68 -16.08
CA PRO A 50 17.37 -15.52 -17.51
C PRO A 50 16.52 -16.54 -18.24
N ILE A 51 15.65 -16.08 -19.13
CA ILE A 51 15.03 -16.94 -20.13
C ILE A 51 16.18 -17.36 -21.05
N SER A 52 16.69 -18.57 -20.82
CA SER A 52 17.63 -19.23 -21.72
C SER A 52 16.97 -19.34 -23.10
N TYR A 53 17.33 -18.46 -24.03
CA TYR A 53 17.00 -18.62 -25.46
C TYR A 53 17.87 -19.73 -26.08
N SER A 54 17.98 -20.92 -25.49
CA SER A 54 18.81 -22.00 -26.08
C SER A 54 18.68 -23.38 -25.42
N THR A 55 17.57 -23.74 -24.79
CA THR A 55 17.40 -25.12 -24.33
C THR A 55 16.11 -25.68 -24.90
N ASP A 56 16.24 -26.58 -25.88
CA ASP A 56 15.13 -27.40 -26.36
C ASP A 56 14.48 -28.06 -25.13
N GLU A 57 13.23 -27.70 -24.82
CA GLU A 57 12.53 -28.20 -23.63
C GLU A 57 12.44 -29.74 -23.66
N ASP A 58 12.33 -30.31 -24.87
CA ASP A 58 12.37 -31.75 -25.14
C ASP A 58 13.73 -32.39 -24.78
N GLU A 59 14.83 -31.64 -24.83
CA GLU A 59 16.18 -32.10 -24.46
C GLU A 59 16.32 -32.16 -22.93
N ILE A 60 15.72 -31.22 -22.19
CA ILE A 60 15.72 -31.22 -20.72
C ILE A 60 14.90 -32.40 -20.18
N GLU A 61 13.69 -32.63 -20.70
CA GLU A 61 12.87 -33.78 -20.26
C GLU A 61 13.54 -35.13 -20.58
N ARG A 62 14.18 -35.27 -21.75
CA ARG A 62 14.99 -36.46 -22.07
C ARG A 62 16.21 -36.60 -21.17
N THR A 63 16.87 -35.50 -20.83
CA THR A 63 18.02 -35.48 -19.91
C THR A 63 17.57 -35.90 -18.50
N LEU A 64 16.43 -35.40 -18.00
CA LEU A 64 15.85 -35.81 -16.71
C LEU A 64 15.55 -37.32 -16.65
N ALA A 65 15.00 -37.88 -17.73
CA ALA A 65 14.65 -39.31 -17.80
C ALA A 65 15.86 -40.24 -17.93
N SER A 66 17.04 -39.72 -18.32
CA SER A 66 18.27 -40.49 -18.57
C SER A 66 19.42 -40.21 -17.61
N THR A 67 19.34 -39.15 -16.79
CA THR A 67 20.42 -38.77 -15.88
C THR A 67 20.40 -39.61 -14.61
N ASP A 68 21.46 -40.38 -14.37
CA ASP A 68 21.71 -40.96 -13.05
C ASP A 68 22.19 -39.87 -12.09
N LEU A 69 21.30 -39.41 -11.21
CA LEU A 69 21.60 -38.38 -10.22
C LEU A 69 22.74 -38.79 -9.26
N LYS A 70 22.96 -40.10 -9.04
CA LYS A 70 24.07 -40.56 -8.18
C LYS A 70 25.41 -40.41 -8.88
N GLU A 71 25.49 -40.81 -10.15
CA GLU A 71 26.69 -40.62 -10.96
C GLU A 71 27.02 -39.14 -11.10
N LEU A 72 26.00 -38.30 -11.32
CA LEU A 72 26.14 -36.85 -11.38
C LEU A 72 26.79 -36.27 -10.11
N VAL A 73 26.34 -36.71 -8.93
CA VAL A 73 26.89 -36.26 -7.64
C VAL A 73 28.31 -36.75 -7.43
N MET A 74 28.62 -38.00 -7.81
CA MET A 74 29.99 -38.53 -7.75
C MET A 74 30.93 -37.73 -8.64
N ASN A 75 30.50 -37.39 -9.86
CA ASN A 75 31.27 -36.59 -10.80
C ASN A 75 31.46 -35.15 -10.29
N ALA A 76 30.44 -34.53 -9.69
CA ALA A 76 30.55 -33.20 -9.07
C ALA A 76 31.51 -33.19 -7.87
N ALA A 77 31.58 -34.29 -7.11
CA ALA A 77 32.49 -34.45 -5.99
C ALA A 77 33.95 -34.73 -6.41
N ASN A 78 34.20 -35.03 -7.69
CA ASN A 78 35.52 -35.41 -8.19
C ASN A 78 36.43 -34.19 -8.40
N GLY A 79 36.93 -33.64 -7.29
CA GLY A 79 37.85 -32.49 -7.30
C GLY A 79 39.22 -32.76 -7.94
N ASP A 80 39.57 -34.03 -8.18
CA ASP A 80 40.80 -34.44 -8.86
C ASP A 80 40.71 -34.31 -10.39
N ASN A 81 39.49 -34.25 -10.94
CA ASN A 81 39.26 -34.01 -12.36
C ASN A 81 38.36 -32.78 -12.57
N PRO A 82 38.96 -31.58 -12.74
CA PRO A 82 38.23 -30.32 -12.91
C PRO A 82 37.24 -30.30 -14.08
N GLU A 83 37.54 -31.02 -15.17
CA GLU A 83 36.67 -31.07 -16.36
C GLU A 83 35.39 -31.87 -16.08
N ILE A 84 35.53 -33.04 -15.44
CA ILE A 84 34.39 -33.87 -15.01
C ILE A 84 33.56 -33.13 -13.96
N GLN A 85 34.21 -32.52 -12.97
CA GLN A 85 33.54 -31.74 -11.94
C GLN A 85 32.74 -30.57 -12.54
N LEU A 86 33.35 -29.81 -13.45
CA LEU A 86 32.67 -28.69 -14.11
C LEU A 86 31.48 -29.17 -14.95
N ALA A 87 31.67 -30.22 -15.76
CA ALA A 87 30.59 -30.77 -16.58
C ALA A 87 29.40 -31.25 -15.73
N ALA A 88 29.68 -31.90 -14.60
CA ALA A 88 28.65 -32.34 -13.65
C ALA A 88 27.91 -31.16 -13.03
N VAL A 89 28.61 -30.12 -12.56
CA VAL A 89 27.96 -28.92 -12.00
C VAL A 89 27.12 -28.18 -13.05
N GLN A 90 27.60 -28.11 -14.30
CA GLN A 90 26.84 -27.56 -15.42
C GLN A 90 25.55 -28.35 -15.68
N GLN A 91 25.61 -29.67 -15.62
CA GLN A 91 24.43 -30.52 -15.77
C GLN A 91 23.46 -30.33 -14.59
N CYS A 92 23.94 -30.22 -13.35
CA CYS A 92 23.12 -29.84 -12.20
C CYS A 92 22.38 -28.52 -12.44
N ARG A 93 23.09 -27.47 -12.87
CA ARG A 93 22.48 -26.16 -13.18
C ARG A 93 21.42 -26.27 -14.27
N LYS A 94 21.70 -26.98 -15.37
CA LYS A 94 20.75 -27.17 -16.48
C LYS A 94 19.46 -27.86 -16.02
N LEU A 95 19.57 -28.94 -15.23
CA LEU A 95 18.42 -29.63 -14.64
C LEU A 95 17.55 -28.69 -13.79
N LEU A 96 18.18 -27.80 -13.04
CA LEU A 96 17.52 -26.84 -12.15
C LEU A 96 16.96 -25.61 -12.87
N SER A 97 17.27 -25.41 -14.15
CA SER A 97 16.82 -24.25 -14.94
C SER A 97 15.51 -24.49 -15.71
N SER A 98 14.88 -25.67 -15.53
CA SER A 98 13.62 -26.03 -16.19
C SER A 98 12.43 -25.19 -15.68
N ASP A 99 11.58 -24.73 -16.59
CA ASP A 99 10.35 -23.97 -16.27
C ASP A 99 9.22 -24.85 -15.69
N LYS A 100 9.23 -26.16 -15.96
CA LYS A 100 8.25 -27.11 -15.45
C LYS A 100 8.86 -27.96 -14.34
N ASN A 101 8.58 -27.59 -13.09
CA ASN A 101 8.88 -28.35 -11.88
C ASN A 101 10.30 -28.96 -11.87
N PRO A 102 11.35 -28.11 -11.75
CA PRO A 102 12.72 -28.61 -11.67
C PRO A 102 12.85 -29.62 -10.50
N PRO A 103 13.68 -30.68 -10.64
CA PRO A 103 13.81 -31.77 -9.66
C PRO A 103 14.65 -31.33 -8.45
N ILE A 104 14.27 -30.22 -7.82
CA ILE A 104 15.03 -29.58 -6.73
C ILE A 104 15.14 -30.54 -5.54
N ASP A 105 14.03 -31.12 -5.10
CA ASP A 105 14.04 -32.00 -3.93
C ASP A 105 14.77 -33.32 -4.19
N ASP A 106 14.66 -33.89 -5.40
CA ASP A 106 15.38 -35.10 -5.79
C ASP A 106 16.89 -34.86 -5.81
N LEU A 107 17.33 -33.75 -6.40
CA LEU A 107 18.75 -33.39 -6.44
C LEU A 107 19.29 -33.06 -5.03
N ILE A 108 18.49 -32.43 -4.17
CA ILE A 108 18.87 -32.22 -2.77
C ILE A 108 19.01 -33.56 -2.02
N ALA A 109 18.10 -34.52 -2.27
CA ALA A 109 18.10 -35.82 -1.59
C ALA A 109 19.34 -36.66 -1.89
N THR A 110 20.06 -36.38 -2.97
CA THR A 110 21.32 -37.07 -3.29
C THR A 110 22.53 -36.57 -2.49
N GLY A 111 22.39 -35.50 -1.71
CA GLY A 111 23.49 -34.93 -0.94
C GLY A 111 24.37 -33.97 -1.74
N ILE A 112 23.87 -33.39 -2.83
CA ILE A 112 24.64 -32.47 -3.69
C ILE A 112 25.08 -31.18 -3.00
N LEU A 113 24.34 -30.70 -1.98
CA LEU A 113 24.49 -29.33 -1.47
C LEU A 113 25.87 -29.06 -0.84
N PRO A 114 26.42 -29.92 0.05
CA PRO A 114 27.78 -29.72 0.57
C PRO A 114 28.84 -29.71 -0.54
N ILE A 115 28.67 -30.54 -1.58
CA ILE A 115 29.58 -30.59 -2.74
C ILE A 115 29.54 -29.28 -3.51
N LEU A 116 28.34 -28.74 -3.78
CA LEU A 116 28.21 -27.43 -4.42
C LEU A 116 28.85 -26.34 -3.57
N VAL A 117 28.68 -26.32 -2.25
CA VAL A 117 29.34 -25.31 -1.40
C VAL A 117 30.87 -25.44 -1.44
N GLN A 118 31.40 -26.66 -1.52
CA GLN A 118 32.83 -26.89 -1.74
C GLN A 118 33.31 -26.38 -3.11
N CYS A 119 32.58 -26.67 -4.18
CA CYS A 119 32.87 -26.15 -5.53
C CYS A 119 32.82 -24.61 -5.57
N LEU A 120 31.89 -23.99 -4.86
CA LEU A 120 31.73 -22.53 -4.78
C LEU A 120 32.96 -21.86 -4.13
N SER A 121 33.63 -22.60 -3.24
CA SER A 121 34.82 -22.12 -2.51
C SER A 121 36.13 -22.23 -3.32
N ARG A 122 36.10 -22.78 -4.54
CA ARG A 122 37.27 -22.93 -5.43
C ARG A 122 37.64 -21.62 -6.14
N ALA A 123 38.32 -20.73 -5.42
CA ALA A 123 38.77 -19.43 -5.96
C ALA A 123 39.74 -19.54 -7.16
N ASP A 124 40.35 -20.71 -7.35
CA ASP A 124 41.21 -21.05 -8.48
C ASP A 124 40.42 -21.40 -9.77
N ASN A 125 39.10 -21.57 -9.69
CA ASN A 125 38.26 -21.96 -10.83
C ASN A 125 36.97 -21.10 -10.92
N PRO A 126 37.04 -19.88 -11.48
CA PRO A 126 35.90 -18.98 -11.54
C PRO A 126 34.74 -19.50 -12.40
N THR A 127 35.01 -20.32 -13.42
CA THR A 127 33.97 -20.96 -14.24
C THR A 127 33.15 -21.94 -13.39
N LEU A 128 33.83 -22.76 -12.57
CA LEU A 128 33.16 -23.65 -11.62
C LEU A 128 32.37 -22.86 -10.58
N GLN A 129 32.93 -21.78 -10.03
CA GLN A 129 32.23 -20.92 -9.07
C GLN A 129 30.95 -20.33 -9.69
N PHE A 130 31.02 -19.85 -10.92
CA PHE A 130 29.88 -19.29 -11.64
C PHE A 130 28.74 -20.32 -11.82
N GLU A 131 29.05 -21.49 -12.36
CA GLU A 131 28.04 -22.55 -12.59
C GLU A 131 27.45 -23.07 -11.27
N THR A 132 28.29 -23.17 -10.25
CA THR A 132 27.88 -23.58 -8.90
C THR A 132 26.97 -22.55 -8.24
N ALA A 133 27.35 -21.26 -8.31
CA ALA A 133 26.55 -20.16 -7.78
C ALA A 133 25.17 -20.12 -8.45
N TRP A 134 25.12 -20.35 -9.76
CA TRP A 134 23.86 -20.41 -10.51
C TRP A 134 23.01 -21.61 -10.10
N ALA A 135 23.58 -22.81 -9.98
CA ALA A 135 22.85 -23.98 -9.49
C ALA A 135 22.22 -23.72 -8.11
N LEU A 136 22.99 -23.19 -7.15
CA LEU A 136 22.50 -22.84 -5.82
C LEU A 136 21.45 -21.72 -5.84
N THR A 137 21.58 -20.74 -6.76
CA THR A 137 20.58 -19.68 -6.97
C THR A 137 19.23 -20.25 -7.37
N ASN A 138 19.22 -21.22 -8.29
CA ASN A 138 18.00 -21.87 -8.75
C ASN A 138 17.33 -22.67 -7.62
N ILE A 139 18.11 -23.38 -6.80
CA ILE A 139 17.57 -24.07 -5.61
C ILE A 139 16.95 -23.06 -4.62
N ALA A 140 17.65 -21.95 -4.35
CA ALA A 140 17.16 -20.88 -3.46
C ALA A 140 15.95 -20.11 -4.01
N SER A 141 15.65 -20.21 -5.31
CA SER A 141 14.46 -19.60 -5.92
C SER A 141 13.17 -20.41 -5.67
N GLY A 142 13.31 -21.63 -5.13
CA GLY A 142 12.21 -22.55 -4.85
C GLY A 142 11.42 -22.23 -3.59
N THR A 143 10.99 -23.28 -2.88
CA THR A 143 10.24 -23.15 -1.62
C THR A 143 11.13 -22.65 -0.48
N SER A 144 10.54 -22.14 0.59
CA SER A 144 11.30 -21.74 1.79
C SER A 144 12.07 -22.92 2.40
N ALA A 145 11.54 -24.15 2.32
CA ALA A 145 12.27 -25.34 2.76
C ALA A 145 13.54 -25.59 1.92
N GLN A 146 13.45 -25.45 0.60
CA GLN A 146 14.60 -25.59 -0.31
C GLN A 146 15.63 -24.48 -0.09
N THR A 147 15.18 -23.24 0.07
CA THR A 147 16.03 -22.09 0.42
C THR A 147 16.78 -22.33 1.73
N ASN A 148 16.08 -22.78 2.77
CA ASN A 148 16.69 -23.12 4.05
C ASN A 148 17.75 -24.21 3.92
N LYS A 149 17.55 -25.24 3.10
CA LYS A 149 18.58 -26.28 2.89
C LYS A 149 19.87 -25.71 2.28
N VAL A 150 19.79 -24.74 1.36
CA VAL A 150 20.97 -24.02 0.84
C VAL A 150 21.69 -23.25 1.95
N VAL A 151 20.94 -22.58 2.82
CA VAL A 151 21.49 -21.85 3.97
C VAL A 151 22.19 -22.81 4.96
N HIS A 152 21.53 -23.91 5.33
CA HIS A 152 22.08 -24.92 6.26
C HIS A 152 23.31 -25.64 5.69
N ALA A 153 23.46 -25.69 4.37
CA ALA A 153 24.67 -26.23 3.73
C ALA A 153 25.88 -25.29 3.83
N GLY A 154 25.72 -24.06 4.36
CA GLY A 154 26.82 -23.12 4.56
C GLY A 154 27.13 -22.23 3.35
N ALA A 155 26.19 -22.07 2.41
CA ALA A 155 26.43 -21.31 1.19
C ALA A 155 26.55 -19.79 1.41
N VAL A 156 25.85 -19.22 2.41
CA VAL A 156 25.76 -17.75 2.60
C VAL A 156 27.12 -17.09 2.88
N PRO A 157 27.96 -17.58 3.81
CA PRO A 157 29.30 -17.01 4.00
C PRO A 157 30.16 -17.03 2.73
N VAL A 158 30.05 -18.08 1.91
CA VAL A 158 30.80 -18.18 0.64
C VAL A 158 30.28 -17.16 -0.37
N PHE A 159 28.95 -17.00 -0.52
CA PHE A 159 28.38 -15.96 -1.37
C PHE A 159 28.81 -14.54 -0.96
N LEU A 160 28.91 -14.27 0.35
CA LEU A 160 29.41 -12.98 0.83
C LEU A 160 30.87 -12.72 0.45
N GLN A 161 31.72 -13.75 0.47
CA GLN A 161 33.09 -13.65 -0.03
C GLN A 161 33.13 -13.39 -1.53
N LEU A 162 32.24 -14.02 -2.30
CA LEU A 162 32.17 -13.85 -3.76
C LEU A 162 31.72 -12.44 -4.20
N LEU A 163 31.12 -11.64 -3.32
CA LEU A 163 30.87 -10.21 -3.59
C LEU A 163 32.16 -9.41 -3.82
N MET A 164 33.31 -9.94 -3.36
CA MET A 164 34.63 -9.35 -3.56
C MET A 164 35.42 -10.03 -4.69
N SER A 165 34.77 -10.91 -5.47
CA SER A 165 35.43 -11.60 -6.58
C SER A 165 35.90 -10.61 -7.66
N PRO A 166 37.10 -10.77 -8.22
CA PRO A 166 37.54 -9.98 -9.38
C PRO A 166 36.80 -10.38 -10.67
N HIS A 167 36.04 -11.48 -10.65
CA HIS A 167 35.25 -11.95 -11.77
C HIS A 167 33.81 -11.45 -11.64
N GLU A 168 33.44 -10.48 -12.48
CA GLU A 168 32.14 -9.81 -12.45
C GLU A 168 30.98 -10.80 -12.49
N ASN A 169 30.98 -11.75 -13.42
CA ASN A 169 29.93 -12.77 -13.55
C ASN A 169 29.72 -13.61 -12.28
N VAL A 170 30.78 -13.95 -11.55
CA VAL A 170 30.71 -14.68 -10.27
C VAL A 170 30.10 -13.79 -9.19
N CYS A 171 30.53 -12.52 -9.11
CA CYS A 171 29.98 -11.53 -8.19
C CYS A 171 28.48 -11.27 -8.45
N GLU A 172 28.10 -11.05 -9.71
CA GLU A 172 26.69 -10.85 -10.10
C GLU A 172 25.80 -12.03 -9.70
N GLN A 173 26.28 -13.25 -9.94
CA GLN A 173 25.54 -14.47 -9.58
C GLN A 173 25.42 -14.62 -8.06
N ALA A 174 26.44 -14.25 -7.28
CA ALA A 174 26.39 -14.25 -5.82
C ALA A 174 25.38 -13.23 -5.28
N VAL A 175 25.32 -12.02 -5.85
CA VAL A 175 24.30 -11.01 -5.52
C VAL A 175 22.90 -11.58 -5.75
N TRP A 176 22.69 -12.26 -6.87
CA TRP A 176 21.38 -12.83 -7.18
C TRP A 176 21.00 -13.98 -6.22
N ALA A 177 21.93 -14.87 -5.91
CA ALA A 177 21.73 -15.93 -4.91
C ALA A 177 21.32 -15.36 -3.54
N LEU A 178 22.05 -14.35 -3.06
CA LEU A 178 21.74 -13.67 -1.80
C LEU A 178 20.37 -12.99 -1.85
N GLY A 179 20.00 -12.39 -2.98
CA GLY A 179 18.69 -11.78 -3.15
C GLY A 179 17.53 -12.76 -3.04
N ASN A 180 17.67 -13.99 -3.56
CA ASN A 180 16.67 -15.05 -3.40
C ASN A 180 16.54 -15.50 -1.94
N ILE A 181 17.67 -15.61 -1.22
CA ILE A 181 17.72 -15.98 0.20
C ILE A 181 17.09 -14.88 1.07
N ILE A 182 17.50 -13.63 0.88
CA ILE A 182 16.96 -12.45 1.58
C ILE A 182 15.45 -12.32 1.30
N GLY A 183 15.04 -12.53 0.05
CA GLY A 183 13.65 -12.44 -0.38
C GLY A 183 12.74 -13.59 0.09
N ASP A 184 13.25 -14.60 0.82
CA ASP A 184 12.42 -15.68 1.37
C ASP A 184 11.63 -15.24 2.61
N GLY A 185 12.12 -14.23 3.34
CA GLY A 185 11.41 -13.69 4.49
C GLY A 185 12.33 -13.04 5.51
N PRO A 186 11.75 -12.43 6.56
CA PRO A 186 12.48 -11.61 7.52
C PRO A 186 13.56 -12.37 8.29
N VAL A 187 13.36 -13.67 8.55
CA VAL A 187 14.35 -14.52 9.26
C VAL A 187 15.65 -14.65 8.45
N LEU A 188 15.55 -14.99 7.17
CA LEU A 188 16.75 -15.14 6.33
C LEU A 188 17.32 -13.79 5.91
N ARG A 189 16.47 -12.77 5.74
CA ARG A 189 16.90 -11.36 5.57
C ARG A 189 17.82 -10.94 6.72
N ASP A 190 17.38 -11.10 7.97
CA ASP A 190 18.11 -10.65 9.15
C ASP A 190 19.39 -11.47 9.37
N PHE A 191 19.35 -12.79 9.13
CA PHE A 191 20.55 -13.63 9.15
C PHE A 191 21.63 -13.14 8.16
N VAL A 192 21.26 -12.81 6.93
CA VAL A 192 22.20 -12.33 5.92
C VAL A 192 22.70 -10.91 6.24
N ILE A 193 21.86 -10.06 6.86
CA ILE A 193 22.25 -8.75 7.41
C ILE A 193 23.30 -8.92 8.50
N GLU A 194 23.09 -9.81 9.47
CA GLU A 194 24.02 -10.08 10.58
C GLU A 194 25.40 -10.54 10.10
N LEU A 195 25.44 -11.27 8.99
CA LEU A 195 26.68 -11.69 8.34
C LEU A 195 27.39 -10.58 7.54
N GLY A 196 26.78 -9.39 7.41
CA GLY A 196 27.44 -8.20 6.89
C GLY A 196 27.22 -7.91 5.40
N VAL A 197 26.09 -8.34 4.81
CA VAL A 197 25.79 -8.13 3.37
C VAL A 197 25.66 -6.65 2.96
N VAL A 198 25.25 -5.78 3.88
CA VAL A 198 24.79 -4.42 3.56
C VAL A 198 25.91 -3.59 2.92
N LYS A 199 27.08 -3.51 3.57
CA LYS A 199 28.22 -2.70 3.08
C LYS A 199 28.72 -3.14 1.69
N PRO A 200 28.95 -4.44 1.41
CA PRO A 200 29.26 -4.91 0.07
C PRO A 200 28.25 -4.46 -0.97
N LEU A 201 26.95 -4.62 -0.71
CA LEU A 201 25.90 -4.23 -1.67
C LEU A 201 25.91 -2.73 -1.97
N LEU A 202 26.06 -1.89 -0.94
CA LEU A 202 26.10 -0.44 -1.11
C LEU A 202 27.32 0.03 -1.93
N SER A 203 28.42 -0.73 -1.94
CA SER A 203 29.61 -0.41 -2.73
C SER A 203 29.39 -0.49 -4.24
N PHE A 204 28.34 -1.19 -4.70
CA PHE A 204 27.95 -1.28 -6.11
C PHE A 204 27.07 -0.11 -6.58
N ILE A 205 26.75 0.85 -5.72
CA ILE A 205 25.94 2.02 -6.12
C ILE A 205 26.89 3.14 -6.55
N LYS A 206 27.38 3.03 -7.79
CA LYS A 206 28.31 3.99 -8.40
C LYS A 206 28.12 4.04 -9.92
N PRO A 207 28.48 5.15 -10.60
CA PRO A 207 28.14 5.38 -12.01
C PRO A 207 28.75 4.39 -13.02
N ASP A 208 29.84 3.73 -12.66
CA ASP A 208 30.58 2.78 -13.49
C ASP A 208 30.02 1.35 -13.47
N ILE A 209 29.03 1.06 -12.62
CA ILE A 209 28.40 -0.27 -12.59
C ILE A 209 27.47 -0.47 -13.80
N PRO A 210 27.58 -1.61 -14.51
CA PRO A 210 26.66 -1.97 -15.59
C PRO A 210 25.20 -1.92 -15.14
N ILE A 211 24.31 -1.36 -15.98
CA ILE A 211 22.89 -1.16 -15.64
C ILE A 211 22.20 -2.50 -15.29
N SER A 212 22.54 -3.59 -15.98
CA SER A 212 22.02 -4.93 -15.68
C SER A 212 22.38 -5.36 -14.25
N PHE A 213 23.62 -5.13 -13.84
CA PHE A 213 24.08 -5.47 -12.51
C PHE A 213 23.46 -4.55 -11.45
N LEU A 214 23.39 -3.24 -11.71
CA LEU A 214 22.78 -2.28 -10.79
C LEU A 214 21.29 -2.58 -10.55
N ARG A 215 20.56 -3.07 -11.57
CA ARG A 215 19.19 -3.57 -11.39
C ARG A 215 19.13 -4.74 -10.40
N ASN A 216 20.06 -5.70 -10.50
CA ASN A 216 20.13 -6.82 -9.57
C ASN A 216 20.46 -6.35 -8.15
N VAL A 217 21.45 -5.48 -7.98
CA VAL A 217 21.81 -4.89 -6.68
C VAL A 217 20.62 -4.14 -6.08
N THR A 218 19.95 -3.30 -6.87
CA THR A 218 18.76 -2.56 -6.44
C THR A 218 17.67 -3.51 -5.97
N TRP A 219 17.40 -4.58 -6.72
CA TRP A 219 16.41 -5.59 -6.34
C TRP A 219 16.74 -6.26 -4.99
N VAL A 220 18.02 -6.58 -4.72
CA VAL A 220 18.42 -7.11 -3.40
C VAL A 220 18.19 -6.09 -2.30
N ILE A 221 18.50 -4.80 -2.54
CA ILE A 221 18.23 -3.72 -1.59
C ILE A 221 16.73 -3.59 -1.31
N VAL A 222 15.86 -3.75 -2.31
CA VAL A 222 14.41 -3.79 -2.09
C VAL A 222 14.04 -4.93 -1.16
N ASN A 223 14.60 -6.14 -1.36
CA ASN A 223 14.31 -7.29 -0.50
C ASN A 223 14.78 -7.05 0.94
N LEU A 224 15.87 -6.31 1.16
CA LEU A 224 16.31 -5.89 2.50
C LEU A 224 15.32 -4.96 3.19
N CYS A 225 14.50 -4.22 2.44
CA CYS A 225 13.51 -3.27 2.97
C CYS A 225 12.15 -3.90 3.27
N ARG A 226 11.92 -5.17 2.88
CA ARG A 226 10.61 -5.83 2.98
C ARG A 226 10.28 -6.35 4.36
N SER A 227 8.99 -6.68 4.51
CA SER A 227 8.35 -7.30 5.68
C SER A 227 8.20 -6.34 6.86
N LYS A 228 6.99 -6.30 7.43
CA LYS A 228 6.67 -5.48 8.61
C LYS A 228 6.90 -6.19 9.93
N ASP A 229 6.95 -7.53 9.91
CA ASP A 229 6.99 -8.35 11.13
C ASP A 229 8.01 -9.49 11.00
N PRO A 230 9.22 -9.35 11.59
CA PRO A 230 9.80 -8.09 12.07
C PRO A 230 10.19 -7.15 10.91
N PRO A 231 10.20 -5.82 11.14
CA PRO A 231 10.75 -4.87 10.19
C PRO A 231 12.28 -5.04 10.07
N PRO A 232 12.91 -4.50 9.02
CA PRO A 232 14.37 -4.48 8.93
C PRO A 232 15.00 -3.76 10.14
N PRO A 233 16.18 -4.18 10.63
CA PRO A 233 16.85 -3.52 11.73
C PRO A 233 17.06 -2.02 11.47
N VAL A 234 16.83 -1.17 12.46
CA VAL A 234 16.93 0.30 12.33
C VAL A 234 18.28 0.73 11.75
N LYS A 235 19.38 0.13 12.21
CA LYS A 235 20.72 0.40 11.68
C LYS A 235 20.84 0.11 10.18
N THR A 236 20.23 -0.99 9.72
CA THR A 236 20.19 -1.34 8.29
C THR A 236 19.42 -0.30 7.48
N ILE A 237 18.30 0.19 8.00
CA ILE A 237 17.51 1.24 7.35
C ILE A 237 18.35 2.52 7.20
N GLN A 238 19.04 2.94 8.27
CA GLN A 238 19.94 4.10 8.26
C GLN A 238 21.07 3.96 7.24
N GLU A 239 21.64 2.77 7.07
CA GLU A 239 22.69 2.50 6.07
C GLU A 239 22.15 2.50 4.62
N ILE A 240 20.91 2.04 4.40
CA ILE A 240 20.30 1.91 3.06
C ILE A 240 19.70 3.23 2.55
N LEU A 241 19.18 4.10 3.43
CA LEU A 241 18.49 5.33 3.01
C LEU A 241 19.33 6.26 2.11
N PRO A 242 20.62 6.52 2.36
CA PRO A 242 21.47 7.31 1.47
C PRO A 242 21.54 6.73 0.05
N ALA A 243 21.58 5.40 -0.06
CA ALA A 243 21.60 4.70 -1.34
C ALA A 243 20.27 4.86 -2.09
N LEU A 244 19.13 4.68 -1.42
CA LEU A 244 17.82 4.90 -2.02
C LEU A 244 17.66 6.36 -2.49
N ASN A 245 18.21 7.31 -1.74
CA ASN A 245 18.18 8.73 -2.07
C ASN A 245 18.99 9.08 -3.34
N VAL A 246 20.00 8.27 -3.69
CA VAL A 246 20.70 8.36 -4.97
C VAL A 246 19.87 7.67 -6.07
N LEU A 247 19.45 6.42 -5.83
CA LEU A 247 18.78 5.59 -6.83
C LEU A 247 17.42 6.15 -7.28
N ILE A 248 16.72 6.93 -6.45
CA ILE A 248 15.42 7.53 -6.81
C ILE A 248 15.53 8.57 -7.94
N THR A 249 16.74 9.02 -8.25
CA THR A 249 17.02 9.95 -9.36
C THR A 249 17.52 9.25 -10.63
N HIS A 250 17.56 7.92 -10.62
CA HIS A 250 18.09 7.14 -11.74
C HIS A 250 17.11 7.13 -12.93
N ASN A 251 17.65 7.19 -14.16
CA ASN A 251 16.85 7.25 -15.40
C ASN A 251 16.28 5.89 -15.86
N ASP A 252 16.78 4.79 -15.30
CA ASP A 252 16.28 3.45 -15.59
C ASP A 252 14.99 3.16 -14.82
N ASN A 253 13.91 2.87 -15.54
CA ASN A 253 12.60 2.61 -14.96
C ASN A 253 12.59 1.40 -14.00
N ASN A 254 13.39 0.35 -14.26
CA ASN A 254 13.38 -0.83 -13.37
C ASN A 254 14.02 -0.49 -12.01
N ILE A 255 15.16 0.21 -12.03
CA ILE A 255 15.80 0.72 -10.82
C ILE A 255 14.86 1.67 -10.09
N LEU A 256 14.20 2.58 -10.81
CA LEU A 256 13.31 3.56 -10.21
C LEU A 256 12.09 2.91 -9.56
N VAL A 257 11.41 1.97 -10.25
CA VAL A 257 10.28 1.21 -9.70
C VAL A 257 10.70 0.49 -8.42
N ASP A 258 11.79 -0.25 -8.46
CA ASP A 258 12.29 -1.00 -7.31
C ASP A 258 12.66 -0.09 -6.13
N THR A 259 13.35 1.02 -6.41
CA THR A 259 13.73 2.00 -5.39
C THR A 259 12.50 2.60 -4.70
N VAL A 260 11.48 2.97 -5.45
CA VAL A 260 10.26 3.55 -4.89
C VAL A 260 9.46 2.49 -4.11
N TRP A 261 9.46 1.23 -4.54
CA TRP A 261 8.91 0.14 -3.74
C TRP A 261 9.64 -0.05 -2.41
N ALA A 262 10.99 0.01 -2.40
CA ALA A 262 11.75 -0.05 -1.16
C ALA A 262 11.32 1.06 -0.18
N ILE A 263 11.20 2.29 -0.68
CA ILE A 263 10.71 3.43 0.11
C ILE A 263 9.28 3.17 0.62
N SER A 264 8.40 2.60 -0.22
CA SER A 264 7.04 2.27 0.20
C SER A 264 7.02 1.26 1.37
N TYR A 265 7.92 0.28 1.39
CA TYR A 265 8.02 -0.67 2.50
C TYR A 265 8.56 0.00 3.77
N LEU A 266 9.58 0.85 3.65
CA LEU A 266 10.15 1.57 4.79
C LEU A 266 9.18 2.60 5.41
N THR A 267 8.30 3.18 4.61
CA THR A 267 7.26 4.11 5.11
C THR A 267 6.08 3.40 5.78
N ASP A 268 6.05 2.07 5.77
CA ASP A 268 4.91 1.25 6.22
C ASP A 268 5.15 0.54 7.58
N GLY A 269 6.18 0.93 8.33
CA GLY A 269 6.44 0.41 9.68
C GLY A 269 6.37 1.47 10.79
N GLY A 270 5.54 2.50 10.58
CA GLY A 270 5.14 3.46 11.62
C GLY A 270 5.93 4.77 11.63
N ASN A 271 5.56 5.65 12.56
CA ASN A 271 6.00 7.04 12.57
C ASN A 271 7.52 7.21 12.67
N GLU A 272 8.23 6.34 13.37
CA GLU A 272 9.70 6.39 13.47
C GLU A 272 10.37 6.12 12.11
N GLN A 273 9.88 5.12 11.36
CA GLN A 273 10.45 4.83 10.05
C GLN A 273 10.06 5.87 8.99
N ILE A 274 8.83 6.39 9.06
CA ILE A 274 8.40 7.54 8.26
C ILE A 274 9.35 8.72 8.52
N GLN A 275 9.70 8.98 9.77
CA GLN A 275 10.61 10.06 10.14
C GLN A 275 12.01 9.86 9.55
N MET A 276 12.56 8.64 9.61
CA MET A 276 13.85 8.33 8.98
C MET A 276 13.84 8.59 7.46
N VAL A 277 12.77 8.22 6.76
CA VAL A 277 12.60 8.48 5.32
C VAL A 277 12.53 9.99 5.04
N ILE A 278 11.81 10.75 5.87
CA ILE A 278 11.75 12.21 5.76
C ILE A 278 13.15 12.83 5.94
N GLU A 279 13.86 12.46 7.01
CA GLU A 279 15.17 13.01 7.35
C GLU A 279 16.25 12.65 6.33
N SER A 280 16.07 11.56 5.58
CA SER A 280 16.96 11.20 4.48
C SER A 280 16.89 12.16 3.27
N GLY A 281 15.89 13.04 3.21
CA GLY A 281 15.69 13.97 2.10
C GLY A 281 15.10 13.34 0.83
N ILE A 282 14.49 12.16 0.95
CA ILE A 282 13.88 11.43 -0.18
C ILE A 282 12.57 12.09 -0.64
N VAL A 283 11.77 12.67 0.26
CA VAL A 283 10.41 13.16 -0.04
C VAL A 283 10.37 14.15 -1.20
N PRO A 284 11.22 15.20 -1.28
CA PRO A 284 11.20 16.13 -2.42
C PRO A 284 11.47 15.47 -3.78
N LYS A 285 12.19 14.34 -3.81
CA LYS A 285 12.46 13.57 -5.04
C LYS A 285 11.35 12.56 -5.34
N LEU A 286 10.63 12.12 -4.32
CA LEU A 286 9.52 11.18 -4.43
C LEU A 286 8.26 11.86 -4.99
N ILE A 287 7.95 13.09 -4.59
CA ILE A 287 6.72 13.79 -5.00
C ILE A 287 6.58 13.92 -6.53
N PRO A 288 7.59 14.36 -7.29
CA PRO A 288 7.47 14.46 -8.75
C PRO A 288 7.14 13.12 -9.45
N LEU A 289 7.44 11.99 -8.81
CA LEU A 289 7.16 10.66 -9.36
C LEU A 289 5.66 10.32 -9.37
N LEU A 290 4.82 11.09 -8.66
CA LEU A 290 3.35 11.00 -8.72
C LEU A 290 2.79 11.32 -10.11
N SER A 291 3.54 12.04 -10.95
CA SER A 291 3.19 12.33 -12.35
C SER A 291 4.09 11.60 -13.35
N HIS A 292 4.79 10.55 -12.92
CA HIS A 292 5.67 9.81 -13.81
C HIS A 292 4.90 9.07 -14.91
N LYS A 293 5.45 9.05 -16.14
CA LYS A 293 4.83 8.40 -17.31
C LYS A 293 4.61 6.89 -17.17
N GLU A 294 5.49 6.24 -16.41
CA GLU A 294 5.41 4.80 -16.15
C GLU A 294 4.48 4.55 -14.97
N VAL A 295 3.36 3.89 -15.24
CA VAL A 295 2.30 3.64 -14.25
C VAL A 295 2.79 2.82 -13.06
N LYS A 296 3.77 1.92 -13.27
CA LYS A 296 4.38 1.16 -12.17
C LYS A 296 5.11 2.07 -11.18
N VAL A 297 5.86 3.07 -11.67
CA VAL A 297 6.54 4.07 -10.83
C VAL A 297 5.51 4.91 -10.10
N GLN A 298 4.51 5.40 -10.83
CA GLN A 298 3.43 6.21 -10.24
C GLN A 298 2.68 5.47 -9.13
N THR A 299 2.37 4.19 -9.32
CA THR A 299 1.68 3.35 -8.32
C THR A 299 2.53 3.20 -7.06
N ALA A 300 3.83 2.92 -7.21
CA ALA A 300 4.74 2.79 -6.07
C ALA A 300 4.92 4.12 -5.35
N ALA A 301 5.04 5.23 -6.09
CA ALA A 301 5.21 6.57 -5.53
C ALA A 301 3.98 6.98 -4.74
N LEU A 302 2.78 6.77 -5.29
CA LEU A 302 1.53 7.04 -4.61
C LEU A 302 1.38 6.23 -3.32
N ARG A 303 1.81 4.96 -3.32
CA ARG A 303 1.82 4.15 -2.10
C ARG A 303 2.77 4.70 -1.05
N ALA A 304 4.01 5.00 -1.42
CA ALA A 304 5.01 5.54 -0.50
C ALA A 304 4.58 6.89 0.11
N VAL A 305 4.07 7.79 -0.72
CA VAL A 305 3.57 9.12 -0.29
C VAL A 305 2.31 8.98 0.57
N GLY A 306 1.41 8.06 0.21
CA GLY A 306 0.24 7.70 1.01
C GLY A 306 0.61 7.16 2.40
N ASN A 307 1.62 6.28 2.48
CA ASN A 307 2.11 5.76 3.74
C ASN A 307 2.66 6.88 4.66
N ILE A 308 3.41 7.84 4.11
CA ILE A 308 3.95 8.97 4.89
C ILE A 308 2.84 9.79 5.54
N VAL A 309 1.73 10.04 4.84
CA VAL A 309 0.63 10.88 5.36
C VAL A 309 -0.29 10.16 6.34
N THR A 310 -0.09 8.85 6.56
CA THR A 310 -0.67 8.14 7.72
C THR A 310 0.01 8.50 9.04
N GLY A 311 1.18 9.14 8.98
CA GLY A 311 1.93 9.59 10.15
C GLY A 311 1.30 10.80 10.83
N THR A 312 2.12 11.48 11.64
CA THR A 312 1.73 12.71 12.37
C THR A 312 1.34 13.85 11.42
N ASP A 313 0.68 14.87 11.97
CA ASP A 313 0.37 16.10 11.24
C ASP A 313 1.65 16.76 10.70
N GLU A 314 2.73 16.77 11.49
CA GLU A 314 4.03 17.33 11.08
C GLU A 314 4.63 16.56 9.88
N GLN A 315 4.54 15.23 9.90
CA GLN A 315 5.01 14.39 8.81
C GLN A 315 4.17 14.57 7.55
N THR A 316 2.85 14.71 7.71
CA THR A 316 1.94 15.05 6.63
C THR A 316 2.28 16.42 6.04
N GLN A 317 2.63 17.39 6.88
CA GLN A 317 2.98 18.73 6.42
C GLN A 317 4.24 18.75 5.55
N VAL A 318 5.22 17.87 5.78
CA VAL A 318 6.41 17.75 4.92
C VAL A 318 6.02 17.40 3.48
N VAL A 319 5.06 16.48 3.30
CA VAL A 319 4.54 16.10 1.99
C VAL A 319 3.81 17.26 1.32
N LEU A 320 2.96 17.98 2.05
CA LEU A 320 2.23 19.14 1.54
C LEU A 320 3.17 20.29 1.14
N ASN A 321 4.24 20.52 1.92
CA ASN A 321 5.25 21.53 1.62
C ASN A 321 6.04 21.23 0.33
N CYS A 322 6.00 19.99 -0.16
CA CYS A 322 6.61 19.58 -1.42
C CYS A 322 5.62 19.66 -2.62
N ASP A 323 4.51 20.38 -2.47
CA ASP A 323 3.48 20.57 -3.50
C ASP A 323 2.80 19.27 -3.96
N ALA A 324 2.67 18.29 -3.07
CA ALA A 324 2.09 16.99 -3.43
C ALA A 324 0.69 17.08 -4.05
N LEU A 325 -0.14 18.03 -3.57
CA LEU A 325 -1.54 18.15 -3.98
C LEU A 325 -1.71 18.58 -5.45
N SER A 326 -0.73 19.28 -6.05
CA SER A 326 -0.83 19.71 -7.46
C SER A 326 -0.87 18.54 -8.45
N HIS A 327 -0.40 17.36 -8.03
CA HIS A 327 -0.42 16.13 -8.82
C HIS A 327 -1.76 15.37 -8.77
N PHE A 328 -2.61 15.66 -7.78
CA PHE A 328 -3.82 14.87 -7.51
C PHE A 328 -4.99 15.04 -8.49
N PRO A 329 -5.20 16.16 -9.20
CA PRO A 329 -6.27 16.24 -10.20
C PRO A 329 -6.19 15.14 -11.26
N ALA A 330 -4.97 14.83 -11.73
CA ALA A 330 -4.70 13.77 -12.70
C ALA A 330 -4.85 12.37 -12.09
N LEU A 331 -4.38 12.18 -10.85
CA LEU A 331 -4.48 10.89 -10.14
C LEU A 331 -5.93 10.50 -9.82
N LEU A 332 -6.76 11.47 -9.41
CA LEU A 332 -8.18 11.27 -9.10
C LEU A 332 -9.06 11.04 -10.33
N SER A 333 -8.55 11.33 -11.53
CA SER A 333 -9.24 11.14 -12.81
C SER A 333 -8.55 10.07 -13.68
N HIS A 334 -7.73 9.21 -13.07
CA HIS A 334 -6.91 8.26 -13.78
C HIS A 334 -7.74 7.11 -14.37
N GLN A 335 -7.35 6.58 -15.54
CA GLN A 335 -8.09 5.48 -16.20
C GLN A 335 -8.08 4.17 -15.42
N LYS A 336 -7.08 3.99 -14.55
CA LYS A 336 -6.97 2.82 -13.66
C LYS A 336 -7.56 3.12 -12.30
N GLU A 337 -8.64 2.44 -11.98
CA GLU A 337 -9.35 2.60 -10.71
C GLU A 337 -8.47 2.40 -9.48
N LYS A 338 -7.51 1.45 -9.54
CA LYS A 338 -6.56 1.24 -8.44
C LYS A 338 -5.80 2.52 -8.07
N ILE A 339 -5.48 3.37 -9.04
CA ILE A 339 -4.80 4.65 -8.78
C ILE A 339 -5.77 5.66 -8.17
N CYS A 340 -6.98 5.78 -8.69
CA CYS A 340 -8.02 6.64 -8.11
C CYS A 340 -8.27 6.26 -6.64
N LYS A 341 -8.44 4.97 -6.34
CA LYS A 341 -8.61 4.45 -4.97
C LYS A 341 -7.48 4.87 -4.03
N GLU A 342 -6.22 4.69 -4.45
CA GLU A 342 -5.05 5.05 -3.64
C GLU A 342 -4.90 6.58 -3.50
N ALA A 343 -5.30 7.35 -4.51
CA ALA A 343 -5.26 8.80 -4.47
C ALA A 343 -6.31 9.37 -3.52
N VAL A 344 -7.52 8.80 -3.52
CA VAL A 344 -8.57 9.16 -2.55
C VAL A 344 -8.17 8.71 -1.14
N TRP A 345 -7.54 7.54 -1.00
CA TRP A 345 -7.00 7.09 0.30
C TRP A 345 -5.91 8.04 0.83
N PHE A 346 -5.02 8.54 -0.02
CA PHE A 346 -4.08 9.59 0.38
C PHE A 346 -4.83 10.82 0.92
N LEU A 347 -5.86 11.31 0.19
CA LEU A 347 -6.60 12.50 0.61
C LEU A 347 -7.39 12.28 1.91
N SER A 348 -7.90 11.07 2.16
CA SER A 348 -8.59 10.76 3.42
C SER A 348 -7.67 10.84 4.65
N ASN A 349 -6.37 10.54 4.47
CA ASN A 349 -5.36 10.73 5.51
C ASN A 349 -4.94 12.19 5.69
N ILE A 350 -5.05 13.02 4.66
CA ILE A 350 -4.85 14.47 4.77
C ILE A 350 -6.03 15.12 5.50
N THR A 351 -7.27 14.78 5.13
CA THR A 351 -8.47 15.36 5.75
C THR A 351 -8.72 14.87 7.18
N ALA A 352 -8.04 13.81 7.60
CA ALA A 352 -7.96 13.40 9.01
C ALA A 352 -7.00 14.24 9.86
N GLY A 353 -6.19 15.10 9.23
CA GLY A 353 -5.28 16.01 9.91
C GLY A 353 -5.97 17.28 10.41
N ASN A 354 -5.18 18.29 10.75
CA ASN A 354 -5.72 19.55 11.24
C ASN A 354 -6.40 20.42 10.16
N LYS A 355 -7.07 21.47 10.62
CA LYS A 355 -7.82 22.42 9.78
C LYS A 355 -7.02 23.07 8.66
N GLN A 356 -5.71 23.29 8.84
CA GLN A 356 -4.85 23.85 7.79
C GLN A 356 -4.60 22.84 6.66
N GLN A 357 -4.47 21.56 7.02
CA GLN A 357 -4.31 20.47 6.06
C GLN A 357 -5.60 20.19 5.30
N VAL A 358 -6.75 20.27 5.98
CA VAL A 358 -8.06 20.31 5.33
C VAL A 358 -8.14 21.48 4.35
N GLN A 359 -7.75 22.68 4.78
CA GLN A 359 -7.77 23.87 3.91
C GLN A 359 -6.90 23.69 2.66
N ALA A 360 -5.73 23.06 2.79
CA ALA A 360 -4.85 22.80 1.65
C ALA A 360 -5.52 21.94 0.56
N VAL A 361 -6.35 20.95 0.95
CA VAL A 361 -7.14 20.13 0.00
C VAL A 361 -8.20 20.97 -0.71
N ILE A 362 -8.82 21.91 0.01
CA ILE A 362 -9.84 22.83 -0.54
C ILE A 362 -9.20 23.82 -1.50
N ASP A 363 -8.09 24.44 -1.12
CA ASP A 363 -7.36 25.42 -1.92
C ASP A 363 -6.78 24.79 -3.19
N ALA A 364 -6.42 23.50 -3.14
CA ALA A 364 -6.02 22.72 -4.30
C ALA A 364 -7.20 22.34 -5.23
N GLY A 365 -8.44 22.71 -4.90
CA GLY A 365 -9.63 22.47 -5.72
C GLY A 365 -10.02 20.98 -5.82
N LEU A 366 -9.68 20.17 -4.81
CA LEU A 366 -9.84 18.71 -4.88
C LEU A 366 -11.20 18.21 -4.40
N LEU A 367 -12.01 19.03 -3.70
CA LEU A 367 -13.33 18.61 -3.20
C LEU A 367 -14.27 18.09 -4.31
N PRO A 368 -14.44 18.78 -5.47
CA PRO A 368 -15.30 18.27 -6.54
C PRO A 368 -14.83 16.91 -7.07
N LYS A 369 -13.51 16.65 -7.07
CA LYS A 369 -12.95 15.37 -7.51
C LYS A 369 -13.14 14.25 -6.51
N ILE A 370 -13.10 14.56 -5.20
CA ILE A 370 -13.49 13.60 -4.16
C ILE A 370 -14.98 13.23 -4.31
N VAL A 371 -15.85 14.23 -4.50
CA VAL A 371 -17.31 14.00 -4.68
C VAL A 371 -17.59 13.23 -5.99
N GLU A 372 -16.85 13.50 -7.07
CA GLU A 372 -16.96 12.74 -8.31
C GLU A 372 -16.62 11.26 -8.11
N ASN A 373 -15.51 10.97 -7.40
CA ASN A 373 -15.11 9.59 -7.06
C ASN A 373 -16.10 8.91 -6.11
N LEU A 374 -16.69 9.64 -5.17
CA LEU A 374 -17.78 9.15 -4.32
C LEU A 374 -19.02 8.76 -5.14
N THR A 375 -19.31 9.53 -6.19
CA THR A 375 -20.51 9.34 -7.02
C THR A 375 -20.34 8.20 -8.04
N LYS A 376 -19.20 8.17 -8.75
CA LYS A 376 -18.99 7.35 -9.95
C LYS A 376 -17.94 6.26 -9.80
N GLY A 377 -17.10 6.30 -8.76
CA GLY A 377 -16.03 5.33 -8.55
C GLY A 377 -16.56 3.92 -8.28
N GLU A 378 -15.68 2.93 -8.40
CA GLU A 378 -16.01 1.58 -7.92
C GLU A 378 -16.22 1.60 -6.40
N PHE A 379 -16.96 0.62 -5.87
CA PHE A 379 -17.34 0.60 -4.46
C PHE A 379 -16.15 0.77 -3.50
N GLN A 380 -14.98 0.22 -3.84
CA GLN A 380 -13.79 0.39 -3.01
C GLN A 380 -13.26 1.84 -3.01
N THR A 381 -13.32 2.54 -4.14
CA THR A 381 -12.95 3.97 -4.22
C THR A 381 -14.00 4.84 -3.55
N GLN A 382 -15.29 4.52 -3.70
CA GLN A 382 -16.37 5.20 -2.98
C GLN A 382 -16.21 5.07 -1.47
N LYS A 383 -15.78 3.91 -0.97
CA LYS A 383 -15.45 3.71 0.45
C LYS A 383 -14.36 4.65 0.92
N GLU A 384 -13.25 4.78 0.19
CA GLU A 384 -12.19 5.74 0.56
C GLU A 384 -12.67 7.20 0.45
N ALA A 385 -13.53 7.52 -0.53
CA ALA A 385 -14.08 8.86 -0.69
C ALA A 385 -15.00 9.21 0.48
N ALA A 386 -15.80 8.26 0.95
CA ALA A 386 -16.65 8.41 2.13
C ALA A 386 -15.81 8.69 3.38
N TRP A 387 -14.66 8.02 3.54
CA TRP A 387 -13.70 8.33 4.60
C TRP A 387 -13.14 9.74 4.48
N ALA A 388 -12.74 10.18 3.28
CA ALA A 388 -12.21 11.53 3.09
C ALA A 388 -13.23 12.61 3.46
N VAL A 389 -14.49 12.40 3.06
CA VAL A 389 -15.64 13.26 3.35
C VAL A 389 -15.95 13.32 4.85
N SER A 390 -16.04 12.15 5.51
CA SER A 390 -16.33 12.06 6.94
C SER A 390 -15.19 12.66 7.79
N ASN A 391 -13.94 12.39 7.44
CA ASN A 391 -12.78 12.97 8.14
C ASN A 391 -12.76 14.51 8.02
N LEU A 392 -13.13 15.05 6.84
CA LEU A 392 -13.25 16.48 6.64
C LEU A 392 -14.37 17.07 7.51
N SER A 393 -15.54 16.43 7.58
CA SER A 393 -16.65 16.94 8.39
C SER A 393 -16.37 16.93 9.90
N ILE A 394 -15.52 16.01 10.36
CA ILE A 394 -15.09 15.92 11.77
C ILE A 394 -13.98 16.95 12.09
N SER A 395 -12.99 17.08 11.22
CA SER A 395 -11.75 17.84 11.51
C SER A 395 -11.82 19.30 11.05
N GLY A 396 -12.72 19.61 10.11
CA GLY A 396 -12.84 20.91 9.47
C GLY A 396 -13.56 21.97 10.30
N THR A 397 -13.49 23.22 9.83
CA THR A 397 -14.31 24.34 10.35
C THR A 397 -15.70 24.35 9.70
N LYS A 398 -16.62 25.18 10.22
CA LYS A 398 -17.97 25.32 9.66
C LYS A 398 -17.92 25.74 8.18
N GLU A 399 -16.99 26.63 7.83
CA GLU A 399 -16.80 27.13 6.48
C GLU A 399 -16.27 26.04 5.54
N GLN A 400 -15.35 25.19 6.04
CA GLN A 400 -14.78 24.08 5.27
C GLN A 400 -15.83 22.99 5.02
N VAL A 401 -16.66 22.69 6.02
CA VAL A 401 -17.79 21.76 5.86
C VAL A 401 -18.85 22.33 4.92
N ALA A 402 -19.16 23.62 5.00
CA ALA A 402 -20.06 24.28 4.07
C ALA A 402 -19.53 24.23 2.63
N ALA A 403 -18.21 24.42 2.41
CA ALA A 403 -17.61 24.26 1.09
C ALA A 403 -17.79 22.84 0.51
N LEU A 404 -17.68 21.81 1.36
CA LEU A 404 -17.95 20.43 0.99
C LEU A 404 -19.42 20.17 0.65
N ILE A 405 -20.35 20.72 1.43
CA ILE A 405 -21.81 20.65 1.16
C ILE A 405 -22.12 21.33 -0.17
N ASN A 406 -21.58 22.53 -0.42
CA ASN A 406 -21.73 23.28 -1.66
C ASN A 406 -21.15 22.55 -2.89
N CYS A 407 -20.25 21.59 -2.70
CA CYS A 407 -19.77 20.71 -3.77
C CYS A 407 -20.75 19.56 -4.11
N GLY A 408 -21.92 19.50 -3.47
CA GLY A 408 -22.94 18.49 -3.75
C GLY A 408 -22.63 17.13 -3.16
N VAL A 409 -21.98 17.06 -1.98
CA VAL A 409 -21.62 15.78 -1.35
C VAL A 409 -22.83 15.00 -0.84
N ILE A 410 -23.91 15.68 -0.45
CA ILE A 410 -25.02 15.06 0.30
C ILE A 410 -25.67 13.90 -0.48
N PRO A 411 -26.13 14.06 -1.73
CA PRO A 411 -26.78 12.96 -2.46
C PRO A 411 -25.91 11.70 -2.64
N PRO A 412 -24.65 11.77 -3.13
CA PRO A 412 -23.84 10.58 -3.28
C PRO A 412 -23.42 9.96 -1.93
N PHE A 413 -23.36 10.76 -0.86
CA PHE A 413 -23.06 10.25 0.48
C PHE A 413 -24.26 9.48 1.06
N CYS A 414 -25.47 10.04 0.99
CA CYS A 414 -26.71 9.36 1.39
C CYS A 414 -26.94 8.06 0.59
N LYS A 415 -26.53 7.99 -0.68
CA LYS A 415 -26.63 6.76 -1.49
C LYS A 415 -25.87 5.57 -0.86
N LEU A 416 -24.78 5.81 -0.15
CA LEU A 416 -23.98 4.74 0.47
C LEU A 416 -24.63 4.13 1.72
N LEU A 417 -25.68 4.74 2.29
CA LEU A 417 -26.43 4.18 3.42
C LEU A 417 -27.11 2.85 3.09
N SER A 418 -27.37 2.58 1.81
CA SER A 418 -27.99 1.33 1.34
C SER A 418 -27.00 0.20 1.08
N CYS A 419 -25.70 0.38 1.34
CA CYS A 419 -24.71 -0.67 1.11
C CYS A 419 -24.74 -1.75 2.23
N LYS A 420 -24.06 -2.89 2.01
CA LYS A 420 -23.97 -3.97 3.01
C LYS A 420 -22.80 -3.81 3.99
N ASP A 421 -21.88 -2.89 3.71
CA ASP A 421 -20.70 -2.70 4.55
C ASP A 421 -21.06 -1.78 5.73
N THR A 422 -21.31 -2.40 6.89
CA THR A 422 -21.65 -1.69 8.12
C THR A 422 -20.62 -0.62 8.53
N GLN A 423 -19.34 -0.75 8.16
CA GLN A 423 -18.34 0.28 8.44
C GLN A 423 -18.60 1.51 7.59
N VAL A 424 -18.94 1.33 6.31
CA VAL A 424 -19.26 2.43 5.41
C VAL A 424 -20.53 3.14 5.89
N ILE A 425 -21.55 2.38 6.31
CA ILE A 425 -22.78 2.98 6.88
C ILE A 425 -22.45 3.85 8.09
N ASN A 426 -21.66 3.36 9.05
CA ASN A 426 -21.24 4.15 10.22
C ASN A 426 -20.51 5.43 9.82
N VAL A 427 -19.55 5.35 8.88
CA VAL A 427 -18.79 6.51 8.39
C VAL A 427 -19.70 7.56 7.75
N VAL A 428 -20.72 7.11 7.01
CA VAL A 428 -21.69 7.98 6.36
C VAL A 428 -22.60 8.65 7.39
N LEU A 429 -23.15 7.90 8.34
CA LEU A 429 -23.99 8.45 9.41
C LEU A 429 -23.22 9.47 10.27
N ASP A 430 -21.98 9.16 10.65
CA ASP A 430 -21.13 10.08 11.42
C ASP A 430 -20.83 11.34 10.61
N GLY A 431 -20.54 11.18 9.32
CA GLY A 431 -20.30 12.30 8.42
C GLY A 431 -21.51 13.22 8.27
N LEU A 432 -22.71 12.65 8.07
CA LEU A 432 -23.97 13.39 7.94
C LEU A 432 -24.35 14.11 9.25
N SER A 433 -24.23 13.43 10.39
CA SER A 433 -24.47 14.02 11.71
C SER A 433 -23.57 15.23 11.95
N ASN A 434 -22.28 15.11 11.63
CA ASN A 434 -21.34 16.23 11.75
C ASN A 434 -21.66 17.37 10.76
N MET A 435 -22.08 17.08 9.52
CA MET A 435 -22.50 18.12 8.57
C MET A 435 -23.71 18.90 9.08
N LEU A 436 -24.76 18.22 9.55
CA LEU A 436 -25.94 18.85 10.15
C LEU A 436 -25.57 19.72 11.35
N LYS A 437 -24.77 19.18 12.26
CA LYS A 437 -24.29 19.91 13.44
C LYS A 437 -23.47 21.16 13.08
N MET A 438 -22.58 21.03 12.09
CA MET A 438 -21.68 22.13 11.68
C MET A 438 -22.41 23.21 10.88
N ALA A 439 -23.51 22.88 10.21
CA ALA A 439 -24.36 23.83 9.50
C ALA A 439 -25.00 24.87 10.44
N GLY A 440 -25.20 24.53 11.73
CA GLY A 440 -25.76 25.45 12.72
C GLY A 440 -27.13 25.98 12.28
N ASP A 441 -27.25 27.29 12.13
CA ASP A 441 -28.50 27.95 11.69
C ASP A 441 -28.94 27.52 10.27
N ASN A 442 -28.04 26.93 9.47
CA ASN A 442 -28.37 26.39 8.15
C ASN A 442 -28.64 24.87 8.19
N ALA A 443 -28.85 24.27 9.37
CA ALA A 443 -29.12 22.84 9.49
C ALA A 443 -30.36 22.42 8.68
N ASP A 444 -31.41 23.24 8.67
CA ASP A 444 -32.64 22.96 7.89
C ASP A 444 -32.37 22.86 6.39
N GLN A 445 -31.43 23.68 5.86
CA GLN A 445 -31.05 23.58 4.44
C GLN A 445 -30.37 22.24 4.14
N VAL A 446 -29.52 21.77 5.05
CA VAL A 446 -28.85 20.47 4.91
C VAL A 446 -29.85 19.32 5.10
N ALA A 447 -30.79 19.44 6.04
CA ALA A 447 -31.87 18.49 6.25
C ALA A 447 -32.75 18.36 5.00
N ASN A 448 -33.15 19.50 4.42
CA ASN A 448 -33.90 19.53 3.15
C ASN A 448 -33.12 18.86 2.01
N MET A 449 -31.81 19.11 1.89
CA MET A 449 -30.97 18.41 0.89
C MET A 449 -30.95 16.88 1.10
N ILE A 450 -30.95 16.42 2.36
CA ILE A 450 -31.01 15.00 2.70
C ILE A 450 -32.39 14.43 2.34
N GLU A 451 -33.47 15.16 2.62
CA GLU A 451 -34.84 14.75 2.28
C GLU A 451 -35.06 14.69 0.76
N GLU A 452 -34.69 15.74 0.02
CA GLU A 452 -34.86 15.83 -1.44
C GLU A 452 -34.16 14.69 -2.21
N CYS A 453 -33.06 14.16 -1.67
CA CYS A 453 -32.34 13.03 -2.28
C CYS A 453 -32.79 11.64 -1.78
N GLY A 454 -33.88 11.58 -1.01
CA GLY A 454 -34.38 10.34 -0.38
C GLY A 454 -33.36 9.76 0.60
N GLY A 455 -32.62 10.61 1.29
CA GLY A 455 -31.68 10.26 2.33
C GLY A 455 -32.38 9.93 3.64
N ILE A 456 -33.45 10.65 3.97
CA ILE A 456 -34.26 10.44 5.18
C ILE A 456 -34.80 9.00 5.25
N ASP A 457 -35.45 8.51 4.19
CA ASP A 457 -35.98 7.14 4.12
C ASP A 457 -34.91 6.07 4.39
N LYS A 458 -33.67 6.32 3.94
CA LYS A 458 -32.54 5.42 4.15
C LYS A 458 -32.07 5.46 5.60
N ILE A 459 -32.06 6.63 6.23
CA ILE A 459 -31.71 6.78 7.64
C ILE A 459 -32.79 6.13 8.52
N GLU A 460 -34.08 6.35 8.22
CA GLU A 460 -35.19 5.71 8.92
C GLU A 460 -35.13 4.18 8.81
N ALA A 461 -34.86 3.63 7.62
CA ALA A 461 -34.69 2.19 7.44
C ALA A 461 -33.59 1.62 8.36
N LEU A 462 -32.52 2.38 8.61
CA LEU A 462 -31.42 1.98 9.49
C LEU A 462 -31.79 1.98 10.98
N GLN A 463 -32.94 2.55 11.37
CA GLN A 463 -33.46 2.39 12.74
C GLN A 463 -33.90 0.94 13.06
N SER A 464 -34.03 0.09 12.04
CA SER A 464 -34.29 -1.35 12.20
C SER A 464 -33.02 -2.21 12.12
N HIS A 465 -31.85 -1.60 12.02
CA HIS A 465 -30.59 -2.31 11.78
C HIS A 465 -30.14 -3.13 13.00
N GLU A 466 -29.64 -4.35 12.76
CA GLU A 466 -29.25 -5.30 13.82
C GLU A 466 -28.13 -4.78 14.75
N LYS A 467 -27.22 -3.98 14.20
CA LYS A 467 -26.17 -3.31 14.99
C LYS A 467 -26.74 -2.09 15.72
N VAL A 468 -26.69 -2.18 17.05
CA VAL A 468 -27.14 -1.14 17.99
C VAL A 468 -26.50 0.22 17.72
N GLU A 469 -25.22 0.25 17.34
CA GLU A 469 -24.50 1.50 17.03
C GLU A 469 -25.12 2.25 15.84
N ILE A 470 -25.40 1.53 14.74
CA ILE A 470 -26.04 2.09 13.54
C ILE A 470 -27.45 2.55 13.85
N TYR A 471 -28.23 1.71 14.55
CA TYR A 471 -29.57 2.04 15.00
C TYR A 471 -29.60 3.35 15.79
N LYS A 472 -28.74 3.49 16.81
CA LYS A 472 -28.70 4.67 17.67
C LYS A 472 -28.34 5.92 16.88
N MET A 473 -27.31 5.87 16.05
CA MET A 473 -26.92 7.03 15.23
C MET A 473 -28.03 7.46 14.26
N ALA A 474 -28.72 6.50 13.64
CA ALA A 474 -29.85 6.79 12.77
C ALA A 474 -31.03 7.40 13.55
N TYR A 475 -31.33 6.87 14.73
CA TYR A 475 -32.35 7.41 15.63
C TYR A 475 -32.05 8.85 16.04
N ASP A 476 -30.84 9.11 16.52
CA ASP A 476 -30.41 10.44 16.99
C ASP A 476 -30.49 11.49 15.87
N ILE A 477 -30.11 11.13 14.63
CA ILE A 477 -30.23 12.04 13.48
C ILE A 477 -31.69 12.39 13.18
N ILE A 478 -32.58 11.40 13.17
CA ILE A 478 -34.01 11.61 12.90
C ILE A 478 -34.64 12.44 14.03
N GLU A 479 -34.41 12.06 15.29
CA GLU A 479 -34.97 12.77 16.45
C GLU A 479 -34.52 14.23 16.50
N GLN A 480 -33.24 14.50 16.20
CA GLN A 480 -32.70 15.85 16.35
C GLN A 480 -33.03 16.80 15.20
N TYR A 481 -33.16 16.30 13.97
CA TYR A 481 -33.24 17.17 12.77
C TYR A 481 -34.48 16.94 11.90
N PHE A 482 -35.29 15.90 12.16
CA PHE A 482 -36.43 15.54 11.31
C PHE A 482 -37.72 15.21 12.09
N ALA A 483 -37.65 15.04 13.41
CA ALA A 483 -38.83 14.91 14.25
C ALA A 483 -39.49 16.30 14.36
N GLY A 484 -40.64 16.46 13.70
CA GLY A 484 -41.24 17.75 13.39
C GLY A 484 -41.34 18.76 14.55
N GLU A 485 -41.10 20.02 14.21
CA GLU A 485 -41.84 21.13 14.83
C GLU A 485 -43.34 20.88 14.59
N GLU A 486 -44.16 21.18 15.60
CA GLU A 486 -45.60 20.93 15.68
C GLU A 486 -46.31 21.12 14.33
N GLU A 487 -47.17 20.16 13.96
CA GLU A 487 -48.21 20.37 12.95
C GLU A 487 -48.84 21.74 13.20
N ASP A 488 -48.72 22.65 12.24
CA ASP A 488 -49.31 23.98 12.28
C ASP A 488 -50.82 23.81 12.54
N ALA A 489 -51.22 24.04 13.80
CA ALA A 489 -52.57 23.78 14.32
C ALA A 489 -53.65 24.67 13.69
N THR A 490 -53.31 25.40 12.63
CA THR A 490 -54.17 26.28 11.85
C THR A 490 -54.90 25.57 10.70
N LEU A 491 -54.59 24.30 10.41
CA LEU A 491 -55.21 23.53 9.31
C LEU A 491 -56.15 22.40 9.74
N VAL A 492 -56.67 22.41 10.97
CA VAL A 492 -57.71 21.46 11.39
C VAL A 492 -59.10 22.08 11.19
N PRO A 493 -59.98 21.52 10.32
CA PRO A 493 -61.35 22.00 10.22
C PRO A 493 -62.11 21.62 11.49
N THR A 494 -62.69 22.61 12.18
CA THR A 494 -63.56 22.35 13.34
C THR A 494 -64.83 21.63 12.90
N ALA A 495 -65.00 20.39 13.35
CA ALA A 495 -66.23 19.63 13.19
C ALA A 495 -67.28 20.11 14.21
N ALA A 496 -68.41 20.63 13.71
CA ALA A 496 -69.64 20.77 14.50
C ALA A 496 -70.66 19.70 14.06
N GLU A 497 -71.53 19.28 15.00
CA GLU A 497 -72.39 18.08 14.96
C GLU A 497 -73.47 18.02 13.85
N SER A 498 -73.36 18.75 12.74
CA SER A 498 -74.32 18.64 11.62
C SER A 498 -73.77 18.88 10.21
N GLY A 499 -72.45 18.76 10.00
CA GLY A 499 -71.83 18.67 8.67
C GLY A 499 -70.61 19.56 8.48
N PHE A 500 -69.75 19.22 7.51
CA PHE A 500 -68.55 20.01 7.18
C PHE A 500 -68.95 21.38 6.61
N HIS A 501 -68.53 22.46 7.27
CA HIS A 501 -68.62 23.81 6.76
C HIS A 501 -67.21 24.31 6.40
N PHE A 502 -67.00 24.62 5.12
CA PHE A 502 -65.84 25.39 4.69
C PHE A 502 -66.20 26.87 4.82
N ASP A 503 -65.58 27.55 5.77
CA ASP A 503 -65.79 28.98 5.97
C ASP A 503 -65.01 29.76 4.89
N ALA A 504 -65.67 30.04 3.77
CA ALA A 504 -65.16 30.93 2.74
C ALA A 504 -65.40 32.39 3.17
N ALA A 505 -64.66 32.85 4.17
CA ALA A 505 -64.72 34.23 4.63
C ALA A 505 -63.35 34.78 5.07
N ALA A 506 -62.36 34.69 4.17
CA ALA A 506 -61.28 35.66 4.14
C ALA A 506 -61.58 36.65 3.00
N ALA A 507 -62.01 37.84 3.40
CA ALA A 507 -62.28 38.98 2.53
C ALA A 507 -61.06 39.31 1.65
N GLY A 508 -61.17 39.03 0.34
CA GLY A 508 -60.31 39.64 -0.66
C GLY A 508 -60.81 41.06 -0.98
N PRO A 509 -59.92 42.07 -1.12
CA PRO A 509 -60.34 43.36 -1.65
C PRO A 509 -60.73 43.20 -3.13
N HIS A 510 -61.98 43.54 -3.42
CA HIS A 510 -62.48 43.73 -4.78
C HIS A 510 -61.77 44.94 -5.44
N GLU A 511 -60.85 44.71 -6.37
CA GLU A 511 -60.59 45.64 -7.47
C GLU A 511 -60.84 44.91 -8.79
N GLY A 512 -61.86 45.38 -9.51
CA GLY A 512 -62.35 44.78 -10.75
C GLY A 512 -61.57 45.22 -11.98
N PHE A 513 -61.46 44.30 -12.94
CA PHE A 513 -61.12 44.64 -14.33
C PHE A 513 -62.40 44.85 -15.13
N ARG A 514 -62.48 45.99 -15.83
CA ARG A 514 -63.48 46.27 -16.88
C ARG A 514 -63.01 45.65 -18.20
N PHE A 515 -64.00 45.13 -18.93
CA PHE A 515 -64.00 44.35 -20.18
C PHE A 515 -62.87 44.58 -21.18
#